data_AF-A0A3N5Y7P4-F1
#
_entry.id   AF-A0A3N5Y7P4-F1
#
_cell.length_a   1.000
_cell.length_b   1.000
_cell.length_c   1.000
_cell.angle_alpha   90.00
_cell.angle_beta   90.00
_cell.angle_gamma   90.00
#
_symmetry.space_group_name_H-M   'P 1'
#
loop_
_entity.id
_entity.type
_entity.pdbx_description
1 polymer ?
#
loop_
_entity_poly.entity_id
_entity_poly.type
_entity_poly.pdbx_seq_one_letter_code
_entity_poly.pdbx_strand_id
1 'polypeptide(L)'
;ALDYHPPSVAMGLASLVILAGSRQPRRALQRVDWTLLFLFAGLFIVMRGVEQAGLVQLLLGRLDLDLGPNIAAWLGFSGSVIVVSNLVSNVPAVLLYAPLIPHHPDPQSLWLLLAMASTLAGNLTLIGSVANLIVIEAAKDEANVSFLEYLKVGLPVTIVTVVIGTIILIL
;
A
#
# COMPACT_ATOMS: atom_id res chain seq x y z
N ALA A 1 -28.71 -0.36 0.66
CA ALA A 1 -27.68 -0.77 1.64
C ALA A 1 -27.35 0.45 2.49
N LEU A 2 -27.11 0.32 3.79
CA LEU A 2 -26.88 1.49 4.65
C LEU A 2 -25.56 2.18 4.27
N ASP A 3 -25.62 3.42 3.77
CA ASP A 3 -24.49 4.27 3.34
C ASP A 3 -23.66 4.81 4.52
N TYR A 4 -23.26 3.95 5.45
CA TYR A 4 -22.38 4.37 6.54
C TYR A 4 -20.92 4.25 6.11
N HIS A 5 -20.21 5.39 6.12
CA HIS A 5 -18.77 5.39 5.90
C HIS A 5 -18.08 4.61 7.03
N PRO A 6 -17.12 3.70 6.75
CA PRO A 6 -16.46 2.86 7.75
C PRO A 6 -15.93 3.61 8.99
N PRO A 7 -15.38 4.84 8.89
CA PRO A 7 -14.97 5.62 10.06
C PRO A 7 -16.13 6.00 10.98
N SER A 8 -17.29 6.32 10.40
CA SER A 8 -18.49 6.68 11.18
C SER A 8 -19.04 5.49 11.96
N VAL A 9 -18.99 4.28 11.37
CA VAL A 9 -19.35 3.03 12.05
C VAL A 9 -18.38 2.75 13.19
N ALA A 10 -17.07 2.87 12.95
CA ALA A 10 -16.05 2.66 13.98
C ALA A 10 -16.19 3.64 15.15
N MET A 11 -16.38 4.94 14.87
CA MET A 11 -16.61 5.96 15.89
C MET A 11 -17.91 5.73 16.66
N GLY A 12 -18.98 5.33 15.96
CA GLY A 12 -20.27 4.99 16.56
C GLY A 12 -20.17 3.80 17.51
N LEU A 13 -19.50 2.73 17.07
CA LEU A 13 -19.28 1.53 17.88
C LEU A 13 -18.42 1.83 19.10
N ALA A 14 -17.34 2.58 18.93
CA ALA A 14 -16.47 3.01 20.03
C ALA A 14 -17.24 3.85 21.05
N SER A 15 -18.09 4.77 20.58
CA SER A 15 -18.95 5.60 21.44
C SER A 15 -19.96 4.75 22.22
N LEU A 16 -20.62 3.79 21.57
CA LEU A 16 -21.55 2.86 22.20
C LEU A 16 -20.86 1.99 23.26
N VAL A 17 -19.67 1.46 22.97
CA VAL A 17 -18.89 0.65 23.93
C VAL A 17 -18.47 1.48 25.14
N ILE A 18 -18.09 2.75 24.93
CA ILE A 18 -17.74 3.65 26.02
C ILE A 18 -18.96 3.94 26.91
N LEU A 19 -20.13 4.21 26.30
CA LEU A 19 -21.37 4.48 27.01
C LEU A 19 -21.95 3.24 27.72
N ALA A 20 -21.81 2.04 27.12
CA ALA A 20 -22.45 0.81 27.59
C ALA A 20 -21.69 0.08 28.70
N GLY A 21 -20.38 0.30 28.89
CA GLY A 21 -19.64 -0.50 29.87
C GLY A 21 -18.24 -0.05 30.27
N SER A 22 -17.62 0.92 29.59
CA SER A 22 -16.26 1.34 29.96
C SER A 22 -16.32 2.49 30.98
N ARG A 23 -16.07 2.21 32.25
CA ARG A 23 -15.95 3.27 33.27
C ARG A 23 -14.74 4.21 33.10
N GLN A 24 -13.93 4.04 32.04
CA GLN A 24 -12.71 4.81 31.84
C GLN A 24 -12.42 5.05 30.34
N PRO A 25 -13.06 6.06 29.71
CA PRO A 25 -12.78 6.48 28.32
C PRO A 25 -11.28 6.70 28.05
N ARG A 26 -10.57 7.17 29.08
CA ARG A 26 -9.13 7.36 29.08
C ARG A 26 -8.33 6.09 28.76
N ARG A 27 -8.74 4.92 29.27
CA ARG A 27 -8.06 3.64 28.97
C ARG A 27 -8.30 3.18 27.53
N ALA A 28 -9.46 3.46 26.97
CA ALA A 28 -9.75 3.16 25.56
C ALA A 28 -8.88 4.03 24.63
N LEU A 29 -8.80 5.33 24.90
CA LEU A 29 -7.93 6.26 24.15
C LEU A 29 -6.44 5.94 24.28
N GLN A 30 -6.00 5.37 25.41
CA GLN A 30 -4.61 4.92 25.59
C GLN A 30 -4.24 3.69 24.76
N ARG A 31 -5.22 2.92 24.26
CA ARG A 31 -4.98 1.79 23.36
C ARG A 31 -4.89 2.19 21.89
N VAL A 32 -5.20 3.45 21.57
CA VAL A 32 -5.00 3.98 20.23
C VAL A 32 -3.51 4.14 19.98
N ASP A 33 -3.05 3.64 18.85
CA ASP A 33 -1.67 3.84 18.39
C ASP A 33 -1.53 5.26 17.81
N TRP A 34 -1.28 6.22 18.69
CA TRP A 34 -1.12 7.63 18.32
C TRP A 34 0.07 7.83 17.38
N THR A 35 1.15 7.06 17.56
CA THR A 35 2.33 7.12 16.70
C THR A 35 1.96 6.78 15.26
N LEU A 36 1.18 5.70 15.07
CA LEU A 36 0.71 5.30 13.74
C LEU A 36 -0.22 6.34 13.10
N LEU A 37 -1.13 6.94 13.88
CA LEU A 37 -2.00 8.01 13.38
C LEU A 37 -1.20 9.24 12.91
N PHE A 38 -0.24 9.70 13.71
CA PHE A 38 0.62 10.82 13.32
C PHE A 38 1.52 10.50 12.13
N LEU A 39 1.99 9.26 12.01
CA LEU A 39 2.72 8.79 10.83
C LEU A 39 1.88 8.92 9.56
N PHE A 40 0.63 8.42 9.56
CA PHE A 40 -0.25 8.53 8.40
C PHE A 40 -0.65 9.98 8.09
N ALA A 41 -0.90 10.80 9.11
CA ALA A 41 -1.19 12.22 8.92
C ALA A 41 0.00 12.96 8.28
N GLY A 42 1.21 12.78 8.82
CA GLY A 42 2.44 13.36 8.27
C GLY A 42 2.73 12.85 6.86
N LEU A 43 2.52 11.56 6.63
CA LEU A 43 2.64 10.95 5.31
C LEU A 43 1.71 11.65 4.31
N PHE A 44 0.42 11.82 4.60
CA PHE A 44 -0.51 12.48 3.67
C PHE A 44 -0.11 13.93 3.38
N ILE A 45 0.44 14.65 4.35
CA ILE A 45 0.99 16.00 4.15
C ILE A 45 2.17 15.96 3.19
N VAL A 46 3.13 15.05 3.40
CA VAL A 46 4.30 14.88 2.52
C VAL A 46 3.87 14.47 1.12
N MET A 47 2.92 13.53 1.00
CA MET A 47 2.37 13.09 -0.29
C MET A 47 1.77 14.25 -1.06
N ARG A 48 1.02 15.12 -0.38
CA ARG A 48 0.47 16.33 -1.01
C ARG A 48 1.57 17.28 -1.48
N GLY A 49 2.67 17.40 -0.73
CA GLY A 49 3.85 18.15 -1.15
C GLY A 49 4.54 17.56 -2.39
N VAL A 50 4.69 16.24 -2.45
CA VAL A 50 5.25 15.53 -3.61
C VAL A 50 4.38 15.69 -4.86
N GLU A 51 3.06 15.64 -4.68
CA GLU A 51 2.08 15.90 -5.75
C GLU A 51 2.21 17.34 -6.28
N GLN A 52 2.29 18.34 -5.39
CA GLN A 52 2.47 19.76 -5.76
C GLN A 52 3.83 20.04 -6.41
N ALA A 53 4.88 19.32 -6.00
CA ALA A 53 6.21 19.42 -6.60
C ALA A 53 6.28 18.82 -8.02
N GLY A 54 5.21 18.15 -8.47
CA GLY A 54 5.11 17.55 -9.79
C GLY A 54 5.99 16.32 -10.00
N LEU A 55 6.54 15.75 -8.92
CA LEU A 55 7.40 14.56 -8.97
C LEU A 55 6.65 13.36 -9.54
N VAL A 56 5.35 13.26 -9.23
CA VAL A 56 4.42 12.27 -9.79
C VAL A 56 4.38 12.37 -11.31
N GLN A 57 4.22 13.57 -11.86
CA GLN A 57 4.17 13.77 -13.31
C GLN A 57 5.54 13.55 -13.96
N LEU A 58 6.63 13.80 -13.25
CA LEU A 58 8.00 13.62 -13.76
C LEU A 58 8.42 12.14 -13.82
N LEU A 59 8.02 11.36 -12.80
CA LEU A 59 8.28 9.92 -12.73
C LEU A 59 7.33 9.13 -13.65
N LEU A 60 6.07 9.54 -13.75
CA LEU A 60 5.02 8.79 -14.44
C LEU A 60 4.69 9.34 -15.83
N GLY A 61 5.08 10.57 -16.17
CA GLY A 61 4.95 11.13 -17.52
C GLY A 61 5.88 10.48 -18.56
N ARG A 62 6.76 9.57 -18.13
CA ARG A 62 7.55 8.67 -18.99
C ARG A 62 6.95 7.27 -19.12
N LEU A 63 5.98 6.93 -18.28
CA LEU A 63 5.24 5.68 -18.42
C LEU A 63 4.13 5.93 -19.43
N ASP A 64 4.12 5.11 -20.48
CA ASP A 64 3.01 5.10 -21.41
C ASP A 64 1.80 4.58 -20.65
N LEU A 65 0.87 5.49 -20.32
CA LEU A 65 -0.36 5.14 -19.62
C LEU A 65 -1.38 4.51 -20.56
N ASP A 66 -1.11 4.44 -21.86
CA ASP A 66 -1.91 3.63 -22.78
C ASP A 66 -1.51 2.16 -22.63
N LEU A 67 -2.08 1.51 -21.60
CA LEU A 67 -1.76 0.12 -21.28
C LEU A 67 -2.29 -0.86 -22.33
N GLY A 68 -3.32 -0.47 -23.10
CA GLY A 68 -3.94 -1.28 -24.15
C GLY A 68 -4.13 -2.76 -23.77
N PRO A 69 -4.20 -3.66 -24.76
CA PRO A 69 -4.04 -5.10 -24.55
C PRO A 69 -2.56 -5.53 -24.47
N ASN A 70 -1.63 -4.58 -24.22
CA ASN A 70 -0.20 -4.86 -24.30
C ASN A 70 0.34 -5.33 -22.94
N ILE A 71 0.58 -6.63 -22.81
CA ILE A 71 1.15 -7.23 -21.60
C ILE A 71 2.45 -6.56 -21.13
N ALA A 72 3.28 -6.04 -22.05
CA ALA A 72 4.52 -5.36 -21.68
C ALA A 72 4.26 -4.04 -20.95
N ALA A 73 3.21 -3.30 -21.34
CA ALA A 73 2.82 -2.06 -20.68
C ALA A 73 2.28 -2.34 -19.26
N TRP A 74 1.44 -3.36 -19.11
CA TRP A 74 0.92 -3.80 -17.82
C TRP A 74 2.03 -4.27 -16.87
N LEU A 75 2.99 -5.06 -17.36
CA LEU A 75 4.17 -5.47 -16.59
C LEU A 75 5.08 -4.28 -16.26
N GLY A 76 5.24 -3.34 -17.18
CA GLY A 76 6.00 -2.10 -16.96
C GLY A 76 5.38 -1.24 -15.85
N PHE A 77 4.06 -1.08 -15.85
CA PHE A 77 3.33 -0.39 -14.80
C PHE A 77 3.50 -1.09 -13.45
N SER A 78 3.23 -2.40 -13.38
CA SER A 78 3.43 -3.20 -12.17
C SER A 78 4.87 -3.11 -11.65
N GLY A 79 5.86 -3.17 -12.54
CA GLY A 79 7.27 -2.99 -12.21
C GLY A 79 7.57 -1.63 -11.58
N SER A 80 7.01 -0.56 -12.14
CA SER A 80 7.14 0.79 -11.56
C SER A 80 6.54 0.86 -10.15
N VAL A 81 5.35 0.27 -9.95
CA VAL A 81 4.67 0.22 -8.66
C VAL A 81 5.53 -0.56 -7.66
N ILE A 82 6.15 -1.67 -8.04
CA ILE A 82 7.01 -2.46 -7.15
C ILE A 82 8.20 -1.63 -6.65
N VAL A 83 8.86 -0.91 -7.55
CA VAL A 83 10.00 -0.04 -7.21
C VAL A 83 9.56 1.04 -6.23
N VAL A 84 8.49 1.77 -6.56
CA VAL A 84 7.98 2.85 -5.72
C VAL A 84 7.51 2.32 -4.35
N SER A 85 6.74 1.23 -4.34
CA SER A 85 6.21 0.60 -3.13
C SER A 85 7.31 0.09 -2.20
N ASN A 86 8.45 -0.37 -2.71
CA ASN A 86 9.58 -0.74 -1.85
C ASN A 86 10.39 0.45 -1.33
N LEU A 87 10.33 1.60 -2.00
CA LEU A 87 11.01 2.82 -1.56
C LEU A 87 10.21 3.60 -0.52
N VAL A 88 8.89 3.71 -0.71
CA VAL A 88 8.02 4.55 0.13
C VAL A 88 6.97 3.75 0.91
N SER A 89 6.92 2.42 0.81
CA SER A 89 5.84 1.55 1.32
C SER A 89 4.57 1.55 0.47
N ASN A 90 3.67 0.60 0.76
CA ASN A 90 2.47 0.31 -0.05
C ASN A 90 1.47 1.48 -0.06
N VAL A 91 1.06 1.97 1.12
CA VAL A 91 0.06 3.05 1.21
C VAL A 91 0.53 4.33 0.49
N PRO A 92 1.76 4.83 0.73
CA PRO A 92 2.29 5.99 0.01
C PRO A 92 2.37 5.78 -1.50
N ALA A 93 2.79 4.60 -1.94
CA ALA A 93 2.85 4.28 -3.36
C ALA A 93 1.47 4.37 -4.00
N VAL A 94 0.44 3.74 -3.42
CA VAL A 94 -0.93 3.84 -3.96
C VAL A 94 -1.38 5.29 -4.09
N LEU A 95 -1.06 6.15 -3.12
CA LEU A 95 -1.41 7.58 -3.17
C LEU A 95 -0.66 8.36 -4.24
N LEU A 96 0.56 7.94 -4.63
CA LEU A 96 1.28 8.54 -5.76
C LEU A 96 0.59 8.25 -7.09
N TYR A 97 0.09 7.03 -7.28
CA TYR A 97 -0.52 6.60 -8.53
C TYR A 97 -2.01 6.95 -8.62
N ALA A 98 -2.72 7.07 -7.48
CA ALA A 98 -4.15 7.33 -7.42
C ALA A 98 -4.63 8.51 -8.29
N PRO A 99 -3.95 9.68 -8.35
CA PRO A 99 -4.38 10.79 -9.19
C PRO A 99 -4.36 10.50 -10.70
N LEU A 100 -3.60 9.50 -11.16
CA LEU A 100 -3.53 9.15 -12.58
C LEU A 100 -4.69 8.29 -13.06
N ILE A 101 -5.30 7.53 -12.15
CA ILE A 101 -6.25 6.48 -12.51
C ILE A 101 -7.53 7.02 -13.15
N PRO A 102 -8.13 8.13 -12.68
CA PRO A 102 -9.33 8.69 -13.31
C PRO A 102 -9.14 9.17 -14.75
N HIS A 103 -7.89 9.37 -15.19
CA HIS A 103 -7.58 9.84 -16.54
C HIS A 103 -7.37 8.69 -17.54
N HIS A 104 -7.38 7.44 -17.09
CA HIS A 104 -7.19 6.27 -17.93
C HIS A 104 -8.51 5.86 -18.64
N PRO A 105 -8.48 5.32 -19.86
CA PRO A 105 -9.68 4.80 -20.54
C PRO A 105 -10.40 3.67 -19.78
N ASP A 106 -9.64 2.90 -19.00
CA ASP A 106 -10.15 1.85 -18.10
C ASP A 106 -9.63 2.04 -16.67
N PRO A 107 -10.27 2.90 -15.85
CA PRO A 107 -9.84 3.17 -14.48
C PRO A 107 -9.97 1.96 -13.56
N GLN A 108 -10.92 1.05 -13.82
CA GLN A 108 -11.17 -0.09 -12.95
C GLN A 108 -10.02 -1.10 -13.02
N SER A 109 -9.61 -1.46 -14.23
CA SER A 109 -8.47 -2.34 -14.44
C SER A 109 -7.18 -1.78 -13.86
N LEU A 110 -6.96 -0.47 -13.98
CA LEU A 110 -5.78 0.18 -13.44
C LEU A 110 -5.78 0.23 -11.89
N TRP A 111 -6.95 0.40 -11.26
CA TRP A 111 -7.09 0.25 -9.81
C TRP A 111 -6.77 -1.17 -9.35
N LEU A 112 -7.27 -2.19 -10.04
CA LEU A 112 -7.00 -3.59 -9.72
C LEU A 112 -5.52 -3.91 -9.89
N LEU A 113 -4.92 -3.45 -10.99
CA LEU A 113 -3.50 -3.62 -11.27
C LEU A 113 -2.63 -2.95 -10.22
N LEU A 114 -2.93 -1.70 -9.85
CA LEU A 114 -2.22 -0.98 -8.79
C LEU A 114 -2.35 -1.68 -7.44
N ALA A 115 -3.57 -2.09 -7.06
CA ALA A 115 -3.83 -2.77 -5.80
C ALA A 115 -3.07 -4.11 -5.72
N MET A 116 -3.10 -4.89 -6.80
CA MET A 116 -2.35 -6.14 -6.91
C MET A 116 -0.84 -5.89 -6.83
N ALA A 117 -0.30 -5.00 -7.67
CA ALA A 117 1.13 -4.75 -7.75
C ALA A 117 1.68 -4.18 -6.43
N SER A 118 0.99 -3.21 -5.81
CA SER A 118 1.44 -2.64 -4.53
C SER A 118 1.38 -3.65 -3.39
N THR A 119 0.37 -4.53 -3.36
CA THR A 119 0.27 -5.57 -2.33
C THR A 119 1.39 -6.59 -2.46
N LEU A 120 1.65 -7.07 -3.69
CA LEU A 120 2.67 -8.07 -3.96
C LEU A 120 4.10 -7.51 -3.87
N ALA A 121 4.28 -6.21 -4.11
CA ALA A 121 5.57 -5.54 -4.00
C ALA A 121 6.20 -5.67 -2.61
N GLY A 122 5.38 -5.74 -1.55
CA GLY A 122 5.85 -5.91 -0.18
C GLY A 122 6.62 -7.20 0.06
N ASN A 123 6.50 -8.20 -0.82
CA ASN A 123 7.26 -9.45 -0.74
C ASN A 123 8.71 -9.30 -1.22
N LEU A 124 9.07 -8.21 -1.92
CA LEU A 124 10.37 -8.09 -2.57
C LEU A 124 11.50 -7.90 -1.56
N THR A 125 11.33 -6.94 -0.65
CA THR A 125 12.38 -6.55 0.30
C THR A 125 11.85 -6.59 1.74
N LEU A 126 12.80 -6.72 2.67
CA LEU A 126 12.49 -6.68 4.10
C LEU A 126 11.79 -5.40 4.55
N ILE A 127 12.19 -4.28 3.95
CA ILE A 127 11.78 -2.93 4.34
C ILE A 127 10.53 -2.49 3.56
N GLY A 128 10.19 -3.20 2.47
CA GLY A 128 9.05 -2.85 1.60
C GLY A 128 7.70 -2.89 2.31
N SER A 129 7.58 -3.65 3.40
CA SER A 129 6.35 -3.70 4.22
C SER A 129 6.65 -3.66 5.71
N VAL A 130 5.89 -2.85 6.44
CA VAL A 130 5.92 -2.80 7.91
C VAL A 130 5.59 -4.18 8.51
N ALA A 131 4.74 -4.97 7.85
CA ALA A 131 4.39 -6.31 8.33
C ALA A 131 5.62 -7.24 8.37
N ASN A 132 6.53 -7.15 7.39
CA ASN A 132 7.75 -7.95 7.37
C ASN A 132 8.65 -7.62 8.57
N LEU A 133 8.79 -6.33 8.87
CA LEU A 133 9.57 -5.85 10.01
C LEU A 133 8.97 -6.31 11.34
N ILE A 134 7.64 -6.27 11.49
CA ILE A 134 6.95 -6.76 12.69
C ILE A 134 7.22 -8.25 12.90
N VAL A 135 7.12 -9.07 11.85
CA VAL A 135 7.36 -10.52 11.96
C VAL A 135 8.80 -10.83 12.33
N ILE A 136 9.78 -10.14 11.74
CA ILE A 136 11.19 -10.39 12.04
C ILE A 136 11.57 -9.90 13.43
N GLU A 137 11.05 -8.75 13.84
CA GLU A 137 11.29 -8.24 15.19
C GLU A 137 10.68 -9.19 16.24
N ALA A 138 9.51 -9.78 15.96
CA ALA A 138 8.89 -10.77 16.82
C ALA A 138 9.65 -12.11 16.86
N ALA A 139 10.30 -12.49 15.75
CA ALA A 139 11.04 -13.74 15.62
C ALA A 139 12.53 -13.63 15.99
N LYS A 140 13.04 -12.45 16.37
CA LYS A 140 14.48 -12.18 16.52
C LYS A 140 15.22 -13.13 17.48
N ASP A 141 14.53 -13.66 18.48
CA ASP A 141 15.08 -14.57 19.48
C ASP A 141 15.09 -16.04 18.99
N GLU A 142 14.34 -16.36 17.94
CA GLU A 142 14.22 -17.71 17.35
C GLU A 142 14.96 -17.82 16.01
N ALA A 143 14.94 -16.76 15.19
CA ALA A 143 15.54 -16.72 13.87
C ALA A 143 16.03 -15.30 13.54
N ASN A 144 17.27 -15.19 13.07
CA ASN A 144 17.83 -13.95 12.56
C ASN A 144 17.83 -13.99 11.04
N VAL A 145 16.87 -13.30 10.41
CA VAL A 145 16.74 -13.23 8.95
C VAL A 145 17.41 -11.96 8.45
N SER A 146 18.50 -12.11 7.71
CA SER A 146 19.16 -10.97 7.07
C SER A 146 18.37 -10.45 5.87
N PHE A 147 18.62 -9.17 5.51
CA PHE A 147 18.01 -8.55 4.34
C PHE A 147 18.24 -9.36 3.05
N LEU A 148 19.46 -9.89 2.86
CA LEU A 148 19.81 -10.66 1.66
C LEU A 148 19.15 -12.04 1.64
N GLU A 149 18.99 -12.70 2.78
CA GLU A 149 18.28 -13.98 2.86
C GLU A 149 16.81 -13.81 2.51
N TYR A 150 16.17 -12.76 3.03
CA TYR A 150 14.80 -12.43 2.66
C TYR A 150 14.71 -12.12 1.17
N LEU A 151 15.59 -11.26 0.63
CA LEU A 151 15.57 -10.86 -0.78
C LEU A 151 15.74 -12.05 -1.74
N LYS A 152 16.55 -13.05 -1.39
CA LYS A 152 16.73 -14.27 -2.19
C LYS A 152 15.43 -15.04 -2.40
N VAL A 153 14.52 -15.02 -1.43
CA VAL A 153 13.20 -15.66 -1.52
C VAL A 153 12.15 -14.68 -2.03
N GLY A 154 12.21 -13.43 -1.58
CA GLY A 154 11.28 -12.37 -1.91
C GLY A 154 11.29 -11.98 -3.37
N LEU A 155 12.47 -11.90 -4.00
CA LEU A 155 12.62 -11.57 -5.41
C LEU A 155 11.89 -12.57 -6.34
N PRO A 156 12.16 -13.88 -6.30
CA PRO A 156 11.46 -14.84 -7.17
C PRO A 156 9.95 -14.89 -6.85
N VAL A 157 9.55 -14.83 -5.58
CA VAL A 157 8.12 -14.83 -5.19
C VAL A 157 7.40 -13.61 -5.77
N THR A 158 8.00 -12.42 -5.65
CA THR A 158 7.41 -11.17 -6.18
C THR A 158 7.27 -11.24 -7.70
N ILE A 159 8.32 -11.67 -8.42
CA ILE A 159 8.28 -11.77 -9.88
C ILE A 159 7.19 -12.74 -10.32
N VAL A 160 7.16 -13.95 -9.76
CA VAL A 160 6.19 -14.99 -10.15
C VAL A 160 4.75 -14.53 -9.89
N THR A 161 4.48 -14.01 -8.68
CA THR A 161 3.13 -13.59 -8.30
C THR A 161 2.64 -12.39 -9.12
N VAL A 162 3.51 -11.41 -9.39
CA VAL A 162 3.15 -10.24 -10.21
C VAL A 162 2.91 -10.63 -11.65
N VAL A 163 3.74 -11.49 -12.24
CA VAL A 163 3.55 -11.97 -13.62
C VAL A 163 2.23 -12.72 -13.74
N ILE A 164 1.96 -13.66 -12.84
CA ILE A 164 0.69 -14.41 -12.82
C ILE A 164 -0.50 -13.46 -12.64
N GLY A 165 -0.45 -12.57 -11.65
CA GLY A 165 -1.54 -11.63 -11.40
C GLY A 165 -1.79 -10.68 -12.57
N THR A 166 -0.73 -10.21 -13.22
CA THR A 166 -0.85 -9.35 -14.41
C THR A 166 -1.49 -10.12 -15.58
N ILE A 167 -1.12 -11.38 -15.80
CA ILE A 167 -1.74 -12.24 -16.82
C ILE A 167 -3.22 -12.48 -16.51
N ILE A 168 -3.59 -12.69 -15.24
CA ILE A 168 -4.99 -12.88 -14.85
C ILE A 168 -5.82 -11.61 -15.09
N LEU A 169 -5.25 -10.43 -14.87
CA LEU A 169 -5.99 -9.17 -15.01
C LEU A 169 -6.15 -8.69 -16.46
N ILE A 170 -5.25 -9.09 -17.36
CA ILE A 170 -5.32 -8.71 -18.77
C ILE A 170 -6.21 -9.65 -19.60
N LEU A 171 -6.44 -10.89 -19.13
CA LEU A 171 -7.27 -11.92 -19.78
C LEU A 171 -8.75 -11.75 -19.40
#